data_AF-A0A1B3MY98-F1
#
_entry.id   AF-A0A1B3MY98-F1
#
_cell.length_a   1.000
_cell.length_b   1.000
_cell.length_c   1.000
_cell.angle_alpha   90.00
_cell.angle_beta   90.00
_cell.angle_gamma   90.00
#
_symmetry.space_group_name_H-M   'P 1'
#
loop_
_entity.id
_entity.type
_entity.pdbx_description
1 polymer ?
#
loop_
_entity_poly.entity_id
_entity_poly.type
_entity_poly.pdbx_seq_one_letter_code
_entity_poly.pdbx_strand_id
1 'polypeptide(L)'
;MALALNVGWLSQALREDKDGFAFGLDQISDLNAVLAESGESLHEEPTDIAEHDTYEAQMWGYAGLHAVRRLAAYHALKGQLPPPCTYEDFADDPLLLKFYAEHSSELDKPKAGFFGRLFRKKLKAPLPFAHLIMHSDSEGFYLPRPMNEVVFDTANPPRDGLGGMVGSSVHLLEECLLLADWIGLPDGIDAECDDVVEAAEAPGGEGWRVYGIEAFCLIRLIEGCRASILHRGALLFT
;
A
#
# COMPACT_ATOMS: atom_id res chain seq x y z
N MET A 1 -9.77 2.59 -14.62
CA MET A 1 -10.45 3.18 -13.45
C MET A 1 -9.44 4.07 -12.75
N ALA A 2 -9.88 5.21 -12.22
CA ALA A 2 -9.00 6.04 -11.39
C ALA A 2 -8.72 5.29 -10.08
N LEU A 3 -7.50 5.43 -9.57
CA LEU A 3 -7.07 4.91 -8.27
C LEU A 3 -6.53 6.12 -7.51
N ALA A 4 -7.03 6.39 -6.32
CA ALA A 4 -6.53 7.47 -5.48
C ALA A 4 -6.09 6.96 -4.12
N LEU A 5 -5.28 7.77 -3.45
CA LEU A 5 -4.90 7.60 -2.05
C LEU A 5 -5.69 8.60 -1.21
N ASN A 6 -6.13 8.20 -0.02
CA ASN A 6 -6.80 9.10 0.91
C ASN A 6 -6.33 8.90 2.37
N VAL A 7 -6.14 10.01 3.09
CA VAL A 7 -6.01 10.08 4.56
C VAL A 7 -7.01 11.11 5.08
N GLY A 8 -7.79 10.71 6.11
CA GLY A 8 -8.81 11.56 6.72
C GLY A 8 -10.20 11.45 6.08
N TRP A 9 -10.41 10.44 5.23
CA TRP A 9 -11.69 10.09 4.61
C TRP A 9 -12.88 10.07 5.60
N LEU A 10 -12.70 9.52 6.81
CA LEU A 10 -13.79 9.43 7.79
C LEU A 10 -14.14 10.81 8.36
N SER A 11 -13.13 11.64 8.60
CA SER A 11 -13.30 13.04 9.01
C SER A 11 -14.00 13.85 7.91
N GLN A 12 -13.66 13.61 6.64
CA GLN A 12 -14.31 14.23 5.48
C GLN A 12 -15.78 13.79 5.35
N ALA A 13 -16.05 12.48 5.40
CA ALA A 13 -17.40 11.94 5.34
C ALA A 13 -18.28 12.52 6.46
N LEU A 14 -17.77 12.68 7.69
CA LEU A 14 -18.52 13.30 8.78
C LEU A 14 -19.00 14.73 8.45
N ARG A 15 -18.21 15.49 7.67
CA ARG A 15 -18.55 16.86 7.26
C ARG A 15 -19.54 16.89 6.08
N GLU A 16 -19.36 15.98 5.13
CA GLU A 16 -19.92 16.11 3.77
C GLU A 16 -20.97 15.05 3.44
N ASP A 17 -20.84 13.84 3.97
CA ASP A 17 -21.65 12.67 3.61
C ASP A 17 -21.95 11.78 4.83
N LYS A 18 -23.13 11.95 5.41
CA LYS A 18 -23.57 11.19 6.58
C LYS A 18 -23.71 9.70 6.32
N ASP A 19 -24.12 9.31 5.10
CA ASP A 19 -24.29 7.91 4.75
C ASP A 19 -22.92 7.27 4.54
N GLY A 20 -22.00 7.98 3.87
CA GLY A 20 -20.59 7.61 3.77
C GLY A 20 -19.90 7.52 5.13
N PHE A 21 -20.22 8.40 6.07
CA PHE A 21 -19.69 8.34 7.44
C PHE A 21 -20.17 7.09 8.18
N ALA A 22 -21.47 6.77 8.09
CA ALA A 22 -22.02 5.56 8.69
C ALA A 22 -21.40 4.30 8.09
N PHE A 23 -21.28 4.22 6.77
CA PHE A 23 -20.58 3.15 6.08
C PHE A 23 -19.12 3.04 6.53
N GLY A 24 -18.45 4.18 6.72
CA GLY A 24 -17.08 4.21 7.18
C GLY A 24 -16.89 3.66 8.59
N LEU A 25 -17.84 3.92 9.50
CA LEU A 25 -17.83 3.32 10.84
C LEU A 25 -17.95 1.79 10.79
N ASP A 26 -18.75 1.25 9.86
CA ASP A 26 -18.87 -0.19 9.65
C ASP A 26 -17.54 -0.79 9.15
N GLN A 27 -16.86 -0.13 8.20
CA GLN A 27 -15.53 -0.54 7.75
C GLN A 27 -14.48 -0.52 8.87
N ILE A 28 -14.49 0.51 9.73
CA ILE A 28 -13.59 0.57 10.90
C ILE A 28 -13.91 -0.54 11.91
N SER A 29 -15.18 -0.89 12.09
CA SER A 29 -15.57 -2.03 12.93
C SER A 29 -15.02 -3.35 12.38
N ASP A 30 -15.15 -3.58 11.08
CA ASP A 30 -14.64 -4.78 10.41
C ASP A 30 -13.11 -4.86 10.42
N LEU A 31 -12.42 -3.74 10.17
CA LEU A 31 -10.98 -3.59 10.33
C LEU A 31 -10.55 -4.01 11.76
N ASN A 32 -11.25 -3.52 12.76
CA ASN A 32 -10.96 -3.83 14.16
C ASN A 32 -11.19 -5.30 14.51
N ALA A 33 -12.19 -5.95 13.90
CA ALA A 33 -12.38 -7.39 14.04
C ALA A 33 -11.16 -8.17 13.48
N VAL A 34 -10.66 -7.79 12.30
CA VAL A 34 -9.47 -8.40 11.67
C VAL A 34 -8.21 -8.21 12.54
N LEU A 35 -8.01 -7.01 13.10
CA LEU A 35 -6.89 -6.72 14.00
C LEU A 35 -6.96 -7.57 15.28
N ALA A 36 -8.14 -7.65 15.91
CA ALA A 36 -8.35 -8.42 17.12
C ALA A 36 -8.11 -9.93 16.91
N GLU A 37 -8.59 -10.49 15.80
CA GLU A 37 -8.38 -11.89 15.43
C GLU A 37 -6.90 -12.25 15.22
N SER A 38 -6.12 -11.26 14.80
CA SER A 38 -4.68 -11.37 14.53
C SER A 38 -3.83 -11.05 15.77
N GLY A 39 -4.44 -10.59 16.86
CA GLY A 39 -3.74 -10.23 18.09
C GLY A 39 -3.07 -8.86 18.05
N GLU A 40 -3.41 -8.04 17.05
CA GLU A 40 -2.97 -6.66 16.94
C GLU A 40 -3.85 -5.74 17.79
N SER A 41 -3.34 -4.54 18.11
CA SER A 41 -4.13 -3.53 18.81
C SER A 41 -5.26 -3.01 17.92
N LEU A 42 -6.36 -2.56 18.49
CA LEU A 42 -7.42 -1.91 17.70
C LEU A 42 -6.92 -0.58 17.10
N HIS A 43 -7.61 -0.10 16.07
CA HIS A 43 -7.42 1.18 15.43
C HIS A 43 -8.62 2.08 15.70
N GLU A 44 -8.35 3.33 16.06
CA GLU A 44 -9.36 4.37 16.24
C GLU A 44 -9.10 5.42 15.15
N GLU A 45 -9.94 5.42 14.11
CA GLU A 45 -9.80 6.36 13.00
C GLU A 45 -10.22 7.76 13.47
N PRO A 46 -9.38 8.79 13.29
CA PRO A 46 -9.72 10.16 13.66
C PRO A 46 -10.94 10.70 12.90
N THR A 47 -11.82 11.37 13.62
CA THR A 47 -13.00 12.06 13.06
C THR A 47 -12.87 13.58 13.10
N ASP A 48 -11.70 14.10 13.46
CA ASP A 48 -11.41 15.51 13.70
C ASP A 48 -10.21 16.06 12.90
N ILE A 49 -9.74 15.33 11.87
CA ILE A 49 -8.72 15.84 10.95
C ILE A 49 -9.31 17.01 10.15
N ALA A 50 -8.64 18.16 10.20
CA ALA A 50 -9.07 19.36 9.49
C ALA A 50 -9.00 19.16 7.96
N GLU A 51 -9.86 19.85 7.21
CA GLU A 51 -9.91 19.73 5.74
C GLU A 51 -8.56 20.02 5.06
N HIS A 52 -7.80 20.99 5.55
CA HIS A 52 -6.47 21.31 5.01
C HIS A 52 -5.36 20.32 5.44
N ASP A 53 -5.67 19.42 6.37
CA ASP A 53 -4.78 18.37 6.87
C ASP A 53 -5.12 16.99 6.28
N THR A 54 -6.22 16.86 5.51
CA THR A 54 -6.50 15.64 4.75
C THR A 54 -5.55 15.53 3.56
N TYR A 55 -5.28 14.30 3.14
CA TYR A 55 -4.49 14.03 1.95
C TYR A 55 -5.32 13.24 0.95
N GLU A 56 -5.40 13.74 -0.28
CA GLU A 56 -5.99 13.03 -1.41
C GLU A 56 -5.11 13.21 -2.64
N ALA A 57 -4.76 12.12 -3.30
CA ALA A 57 -3.97 12.19 -4.52
C ALA A 57 -4.30 11.06 -5.49
N GLN A 58 -4.37 11.40 -6.77
CA GLN A 58 -4.53 10.42 -7.84
C GLN A 58 -3.21 9.68 -8.07
N MET A 59 -3.30 8.35 -8.20
CA MET A 59 -2.22 7.50 -8.66
C MET A 59 -2.21 7.46 -10.20
N TRP A 60 -1.15 6.89 -10.78
CA TRP A 60 -1.08 6.63 -12.22
C TRP A 60 -1.92 5.39 -12.62
N GLY A 61 -3.19 5.40 -12.19
CA GLY A 61 -4.09 4.25 -12.22
C GLY A 61 -3.52 3.03 -11.49
N TYR A 62 -4.13 1.88 -11.78
CA TYR A 62 -3.72 0.59 -11.23
C TYR A 62 -2.34 0.15 -11.69
N ALA A 63 -1.99 0.43 -12.95
CA ALA A 63 -0.69 -0.02 -13.45
C ALA A 63 0.47 0.78 -12.85
N GLY A 64 0.25 2.02 -12.41
CA GLY A 64 1.22 2.76 -11.61
C GLY A 64 1.60 2.02 -10.32
N LEU A 65 0.62 1.47 -9.61
CA LEU A 65 0.87 0.64 -8.42
C LEU A 65 1.63 -0.65 -8.78
N HIS A 66 1.26 -1.32 -9.88
CA HIS A 66 2.00 -2.49 -10.37
C HIS A 66 3.44 -2.15 -10.76
N ALA A 67 3.70 -0.98 -11.34
CA ALA A 67 5.04 -0.51 -11.68
C ALA A 67 5.93 -0.40 -10.43
N VAL A 68 5.41 0.21 -9.35
CA VAL A 68 6.14 0.33 -8.07
C VAL A 68 6.37 -1.04 -7.42
N ARG A 69 5.38 -1.95 -7.47
CA ARG A 69 5.54 -3.32 -6.96
C ARG A 69 6.53 -4.14 -7.76
N ARG A 70 6.58 -3.94 -9.07
CA ARG A 70 7.58 -4.53 -9.95
C ARG A 70 8.98 -4.07 -9.56
N LEU A 71 9.18 -2.77 -9.34
CA LEU A 71 10.44 -2.23 -8.83
C LEU A 71 10.83 -2.92 -7.51
N ALA A 72 9.90 -3.05 -6.57
CA ALA A 72 10.11 -3.76 -5.31
C ALA A 72 10.52 -5.24 -5.48
N ALA A 73 9.85 -5.97 -6.37
CA ALA A 73 10.15 -7.37 -6.66
C ALA A 73 11.56 -7.53 -7.25
N TYR A 74 11.97 -6.64 -8.15
CA TYR A 74 13.33 -6.65 -8.71
C TYR A 74 14.39 -6.30 -7.66
N HIS A 75 14.10 -5.34 -6.79
CA HIS A 75 14.98 -5.03 -5.66
C HIS A 75 15.18 -6.28 -4.79
N ALA A 76 14.08 -6.89 -4.35
CA ALA A 76 14.09 -8.03 -3.43
C ALA A 76 14.74 -9.29 -4.02
N LEU A 77 14.49 -9.60 -5.29
CA LEU A 77 14.88 -10.88 -5.89
C LEU A 77 16.16 -10.83 -6.73
N LYS A 78 16.53 -9.66 -7.25
CA LYS A 78 17.66 -9.51 -8.19
C LYS A 78 18.69 -8.49 -7.74
N GLY A 79 18.31 -7.49 -6.94
CA GLY A 79 19.17 -6.36 -6.62
C GLY A 79 19.58 -5.56 -7.86
N GLN A 80 18.73 -5.56 -8.89
CA GLN A 80 18.95 -4.86 -10.16
C GLN A 80 17.68 -4.13 -10.56
N LEU A 81 17.80 -2.91 -11.07
CA LEU A 81 16.65 -2.18 -11.58
C LEU A 81 15.96 -2.96 -12.71
N PRO A 82 14.63 -2.91 -12.78
CA PRO A 82 13.92 -3.62 -13.82
C PRO A 82 14.19 -3.01 -15.20
N PRO A 83 14.17 -3.82 -16.27
CA PRO A 83 14.21 -3.28 -17.63
C PRO A 83 12.96 -2.44 -17.90
N PRO A 84 13.03 -1.39 -18.74
CA PRO A 84 11.83 -0.67 -19.18
C PRO A 84 10.83 -1.60 -19.86
N CYS A 85 9.53 -1.39 -19.61
CA CYS A 85 8.43 -2.09 -20.26
C CYS A 85 7.25 -1.13 -20.46
N THR A 86 6.19 -1.57 -21.16
CA THR A 86 5.02 -0.72 -21.35
C THR A 86 4.07 -0.82 -20.16
N TYR A 87 3.12 0.12 -20.10
CA TYR A 87 2.11 0.22 -19.06
C TYR A 87 1.28 -1.07 -18.90
N GLU A 88 1.01 -1.76 -20.01
CA GLU A 88 0.24 -3.01 -20.04
C GLU A 88 0.99 -4.20 -19.45
N ASP A 89 2.32 -4.18 -19.46
CA ASP A 89 3.16 -5.31 -19.04
C ASP A 89 3.41 -5.33 -17.52
N PHE A 90 3.14 -4.25 -16.79
CA PHE A 90 3.51 -4.12 -15.38
C PHE A 90 2.88 -5.20 -14.49
N ALA A 91 1.59 -5.49 -14.69
CA ALA A 91 0.85 -6.46 -13.87
C ALA A 91 1.30 -7.91 -14.12
N ASP A 92 1.78 -8.20 -15.33
CA ASP A 92 2.17 -9.53 -15.78
C ASP A 92 3.69 -9.78 -15.66
N ASP A 93 4.43 -8.92 -14.96
CA ASP A 93 5.87 -9.08 -14.83
C ASP A 93 6.22 -10.44 -14.17
N PRO A 94 7.07 -11.27 -14.82
CA PRO A 94 7.36 -12.62 -14.33
C PRO A 94 7.98 -12.67 -12.93
N LEU A 95 8.75 -11.66 -12.52
CA LEU A 95 9.33 -11.63 -11.17
C LEU A 95 8.30 -11.23 -10.12
N LEU A 96 7.40 -10.29 -10.44
CA LEU A 96 6.29 -9.94 -9.56
C LEU A 96 5.35 -11.14 -9.38
N LEU A 97 4.96 -11.82 -10.46
CA LEU A 97 4.15 -13.04 -10.41
C LEU A 97 4.84 -14.17 -9.64
N LYS A 98 6.16 -14.34 -9.84
CA LYS A 98 6.94 -15.29 -9.06
C LYS A 98 6.94 -14.95 -7.57
N PHE A 99 7.11 -13.67 -7.22
CA PHE A 99 7.06 -13.22 -5.84
C PHE A 99 5.71 -13.56 -5.21
N TYR A 100 4.59 -13.29 -5.89
CA TYR A 100 3.28 -13.69 -5.42
C TYR A 100 3.18 -15.20 -5.24
N ALA A 101 3.58 -16.01 -6.23
CA ALA A 101 3.47 -17.47 -6.16
C ALA A 101 4.29 -18.08 -5.00
N GLU A 102 5.46 -17.53 -4.70
CA GLU A 102 6.32 -18.02 -3.62
C GLU A 102 5.74 -17.69 -2.23
N HIS A 103 4.99 -16.59 -2.10
CA HIS A 103 4.54 -16.08 -0.80
C HIS A 103 3.02 -16.21 -0.55
N SER A 104 2.19 -16.41 -1.59
CA SER A 104 0.75 -16.68 -1.46
C SER A 104 0.47 -18.06 -0.86
N SER A 105 1.32 -19.05 -1.17
CA SER A 105 1.21 -20.41 -0.59
C SER A 105 1.44 -20.48 0.93
N GLU A 106 1.98 -19.41 1.53
CA GLU A 106 2.09 -19.26 2.98
C GLU A 106 0.84 -18.66 3.62
N LEU A 107 0.00 -17.97 2.82
CA LEU A 107 -1.24 -17.32 3.22
C LEU A 107 -2.46 -18.25 3.13
N ASP A 108 -2.49 -19.16 2.15
CA ASP A 108 -3.58 -20.12 1.92
C ASP A 108 -3.66 -21.29 2.92
N LYS A 109 -2.75 -21.36 3.90
CA LYS A 109 -2.80 -22.46 4.88
C LYS A 109 -3.93 -22.20 5.88
N PRO A 110 -4.98 -23.04 5.93
CA PRO A 110 -6.04 -22.89 6.91
C PRO A 110 -5.44 -22.85 8.31
N LYS A 111 -6.02 -22.02 9.19
CA LYS A 111 -5.70 -22.00 10.61
C LYS A 111 -5.86 -23.42 11.14
N ALA A 112 -4.77 -24.18 11.20
CA ALA A 112 -4.73 -25.41 11.96
C ALA A 112 -5.17 -25.03 13.38
N GLY A 113 -6.06 -25.82 13.99
CA GLY A 113 -6.81 -25.48 15.21
C GLY A 113 -5.93 -25.12 16.42
N PHE A 114 -6.44 -25.23 17.65
CA PHE A 114 -5.68 -24.78 18.84
C PHE A 114 -4.21 -25.31 18.92
N PHE A 115 -3.92 -26.47 18.31
CA PHE A 115 -2.57 -27.03 18.17
C PHE A 115 -1.76 -26.54 16.96
N GLY A 116 -2.39 -25.99 15.93
CA GLY A 116 -1.77 -25.52 14.68
C GLY A 116 -1.07 -24.18 14.75
N ARG A 117 -1.50 -23.29 15.66
CA ARG A 117 -0.80 -22.03 15.98
C ARG A 117 0.64 -22.28 16.44
N LEU A 118 0.93 -23.44 17.03
CA LEU A 118 2.26 -23.83 17.49
C LEU A 118 3.19 -24.30 16.35
N PHE A 119 2.64 -24.60 15.17
CA PHE A 119 3.37 -25.14 14.02
C PHE A 119 3.36 -24.21 12.79
N ARG A 120 2.90 -22.95 12.91
CA ARG A 120 3.14 -21.95 11.87
C ARG A 120 4.65 -21.71 11.84
N LYS A 121 5.29 -22.22 10.80
CA LYS A 121 6.71 -21.98 10.54
C LYS A 121 6.84 -20.47 10.37
N LYS A 122 7.31 -19.77 11.40
CA LYS A 122 7.67 -18.35 11.29
C LYS A 122 8.57 -18.24 10.06
N LEU A 123 8.22 -17.37 9.13
CA LEU A 123 9.16 -16.90 8.12
C LEU A 123 10.45 -16.54 8.87
N LYS A 124 11.59 -17.04 8.37
CA LYS A 124 12.88 -16.85 9.06
C LYS A 124 13.30 -15.37 9.12
N ALA A 125 12.72 -14.54 8.25
CA ALA A 125 12.86 -13.09 8.21
C ALA A 125 11.55 -12.47 7.66
N PRO A 126 11.22 -11.21 8.02
CA PRO A 126 10.12 -10.49 7.39
C PRO A 126 10.28 -10.50 5.87
N LEU A 127 9.17 -10.66 5.15
CA LEU A 127 9.14 -10.60 3.70
C LEU A 127 9.51 -9.17 3.26
N PRO A 128 10.55 -8.95 2.45
CA PRO A 128 10.90 -7.60 1.97
C PRO A 128 9.76 -7.01 1.14
N PHE A 129 9.48 -5.71 1.36
CA PHE A 129 8.41 -4.99 0.67
C PHE A 129 7.01 -5.59 0.86
N ALA A 130 6.76 -6.23 2.01
CA ALA A 130 5.50 -6.92 2.25
C ALA A 130 4.32 -5.94 2.26
N HIS A 131 4.49 -4.75 2.84
CA HIS A 131 3.40 -3.78 2.93
C HIS A 131 3.04 -3.22 1.56
N LEU A 132 4.02 -3.00 0.69
CA LEU A 132 3.79 -2.58 -0.69
C LEU A 132 3.26 -3.69 -1.60
N ILE A 133 3.88 -4.88 -1.60
CA ILE A 133 3.58 -5.95 -2.56
C ILE A 133 2.35 -6.76 -2.14
N MET A 134 2.23 -7.12 -0.86
CA MET A 134 1.20 -8.07 -0.38
C MET A 134 -0.09 -7.38 0.08
N HIS A 135 -0.45 -6.28 -0.57
CA HIS A 135 -1.66 -5.51 -0.29
C HIS A 135 -2.59 -5.51 -1.51
N SER A 136 -3.87 -5.19 -1.30
CA SER A 136 -4.84 -5.07 -2.39
C SER A 136 -4.51 -3.93 -3.37
N ASP A 137 -5.04 -4.05 -4.58
CA ASP A 137 -4.83 -3.15 -5.72
C ASP A 137 -5.77 -1.92 -5.68
N SER A 138 -6.91 -2.03 -4.99
CA SER A 138 -8.01 -1.03 -5.01
C SER A 138 -8.60 -0.73 -3.64
N GLU A 139 -8.31 -1.53 -2.62
CA GLU A 139 -8.97 -1.47 -1.32
C GLU A 139 -7.96 -1.74 -0.19
N GLY A 140 -8.39 -1.55 1.05
CA GLY A 140 -7.63 -1.91 2.25
C GLY A 140 -6.92 -0.73 2.91
N PHE A 141 -6.36 -1.01 4.08
CA PHE A 141 -5.91 0.01 5.03
C PHE A 141 -4.44 -0.15 5.36
N TYR A 142 -3.70 0.95 5.32
CA TYR A 142 -2.40 1.10 5.95
C TYR A 142 -2.54 1.89 7.24
N LEU A 143 -2.24 1.25 8.38
CA LEU A 143 -2.38 1.88 9.69
C LEU A 143 -1.18 2.77 10.05
N PRO A 144 -1.39 3.87 10.78
CA PRO A 144 -0.37 4.86 11.15
C PRO A 144 0.51 4.40 12.33
N ARG A 145 0.99 3.16 12.26
CA ARG A 145 1.82 2.53 13.29
C ARG A 145 2.66 1.40 12.69
N PRO A 146 3.80 1.05 13.29
CA PRO A 146 4.59 -0.09 12.85
C PRO A 146 3.80 -1.40 13.01
N MET A 147 3.86 -2.26 12.00
CA MET A 147 3.32 -3.63 12.01
C MET A 147 4.35 -4.57 11.37
N ASN A 148 4.83 -5.55 12.14
CA ASN A 148 5.91 -6.43 11.68
C ASN A 148 5.54 -7.27 10.45
N GLU A 149 4.25 -7.54 10.27
CA GLU A 149 3.70 -8.34 9.18
C GLU A 149 2.42 -7.67 8.67
N VAL A 150 2.08 -7.90 7.40
CA VAL A 150 0.75 -7.58 6.86
C VAL A 150 -0.26 -8.51 7.52
N VAL A 151 -1.38 -7.95 7.95
CA VAL A 151 -2.48 -8.72 8.52
C VAL A 151 -3.46 -9.09 7.41
N PHE A 152 -3.86 -10.35 7.33
CA PHE A 152 -4.78 -10.85 6.32
C PHE A 152 -6.15 -11.12 6.94
N ASP A 153 -7.21 -10.65 6.28
CA ASP A 153 -8.56 -11.08 6.61
C ASP A 153 -8.70 -12.56 6.24
N THR A 154 -9.09 -13.37 7.22
CA THR A 154 -9.26 -14.82 7.07
C THR A 154 -10.73 -15.24 7.12
N ALA A 155 -11.65 -14.28 7.12
CA ALA A 155 -13.08 -14.55 7.04
C ALA A 155 -13.44 -15.24 5.71
N ASN A 156 -14.47 -16.09 5.76
CA ASN A 156 -15.03 -16.73 4.59
C ASN A 156 -16.57 -16.69 4.69
N PRO A 157 -17.27 -15.85 3.90
CA PRO A 157 -16.71 -14.95 2.87
C PRO A 157 -15.83 -13.83 3.45
N PRO A 158 -14.94 -13.21 2.64
CA PRO A 158 -14.18 -12.02 3.05
C PRO A 158 -15.10 -10.88 3.47
N ARG A 159 -14.63 -10.03 4.38
CA ARG A 159 -15.35 -8.81 4.78
C ARG A 159 -15.27 -7.77 3.66
N ASP A 160 -16.41 -7.16 3.35
CA ASP A 160 -16.51 -6.19 2.26
C ASP A 160 -15.71 -4.93 2.58
N GLY A 161 -15.01 -4.37 1.57
CA GLY A 161 -14.33 -3.08 1.66
C GLY A 161 -13.03 -3.04 2.48
N LEU A 162 -12.52 -4.17 2.99
CA LEU A 162 -11.21 -4.26 3.64
C LEU A 162 -10.06 -4.60 2.67
N GLY A 163 -10.36 -4.98 1.42
CA GLY A 163 -9.35 -5.46 0.47
C GLY A 163 -8.63 -6.74 0.89
N GLY A 164 -9.00 -7.38 2.01
CA GLY A 164 -8.41 -8.62 2.49
C GLY A 164 -7.04 -8.48 3.19
N MET A 165 -6.42 -7.30 3.18
CA MET A 165 -5.10 -7.06 3.79
C MET A 165 -5.06 -5.72 4.52
N VAL A 166 -4.32 -5.68 5.62
CA VAL A 166 -4.07 -4.49 6.43
C VAL A 166 -2.56 -4.33 6.61
N GLY A 167 -2.03 -3.23 6.07
CA GLY A 167 -0.62 -2.88 6.13
C GLY A 167 -0.30 -1.81 7.16
N SER A 168 0.96 -1.39 7.18
CA SER A 168 1.51 -0.32 8.00
C SER A 168 1.99 0.81 7.10
N SER A 169 1.49 2.04 7.31
CA SER A 169 1.99 3.21 6.58
C SER A 169 3.41 3.58 7.01
N VAL A 170 3.85 3.14 8.20
CA VAL A 170 5.24 3.31 8.66
C VAL A 170 6.19 2.44 7.85
N HIS A 171 5.91 1.15 7.70
CA HIS A 171 6.78 0.28 6.91
C HIS A 171 6.60 0.49 5.40
N LEU A 172 5.39 0.82 4.93
CA LEU A 172 5.21 1.24 3.54
C LEU A 172 6.06 2.48 3.21
N LEU A 173 6.15 3.45 4.11
CA LEU A 173 7.02 4.62 3.93
C LEU A 173 8.49 4.21 3.82
N GLU A 174 8.98 3.34 4.70
CA GLU A 174 10.35 2.82 4.66
C GLU A 174 10.65 2.09 3.34
N GLU A 175 9.70 1.26 2.89
CA GLU A 175 9.75 0.54 1.63
C GLU A 175 9.81 1.48 0.42
N CYS A 176 8.93 2.49 0.37
CA CYS A 176 8.90 3.47 -0.71
C CYS A 176 10.15 4.36 -0.73
N LEU A 177 10.65 4.82 0.43
CA LEU A 177 11.87 5.62 0.51
C LEU A 177 13.09 4.85 0.01
N LEU A 178 13.18 3.56 0.32
CA LEU A 178 14.25 2.70 -0.18
C LEU A 178 14.20 2.60 -1.71
N LEU A 179 13.01 2.41 -2.30
CA LEU A 179 12.86 2.34 -3.75
C LEU A 179 13.13 3.68 -4.44
N ALA A 180 12.73 4.80 -3.82
CA ALA A 180 13.00 6.15 -4.30
C ALA A 180 14.51 6.43 -4.36
N ASP A 181 15.25 6.11 -3.29
CA ASP A 181 16.72 6.19 -3.28
C ASP A 181 17.33 5.29 -4.36
N TRP A 182 16.79 4.08 -4.53
CA TRP A 182 17.32 3.11 -5.48
C TRP A 182 17.23 3.52 -6.95
N ILE A 183 16.17 4.25 -7.34
CA ILE A 183 16.06 4.85 -8.68
C ILE A 183 16.76 6.22 -8.79
N GLY A 184 17.29 6.74 -7.68
CA GLY A 184 17.93 8.06 -7.61
C GLY A 184 16.93 9.22 -7.68
N LEU A 185 15.74 9.06 -7.11
CA LEU A 185 14.72 10.10 -7.06
C LEU A 185 15.14 11.21 -6.07
N PRO A 186 15.11 12.50 -6.45
CA PRO A 186 15.47 13.57 -5.54
C PRO A 186 14.51 13.69 -4.35
N ASP A 187 15.08 13.85 -3.15
CA ASP A 187 14.30 14.06 -1.93
C ASP A 187 13.43 15.31 -2.02
N GLY A 188 12.14 15.16 -1.71
CA GLY A 188 11.19 16.27 -1.62
C GLY A 188 10.80 16.89 -2.97
N ILE A 189 11.06 16.20 -4.08
CA ILE A 189 10.49 16.57 -5.38
C ILE A 189 8.97 16.47 -5.34
N ASP A 190 8.30 17.46 -5.92
CA ASP A 190 6.85 17.53 -6.00
C ASP A 190 6.34 16.63 -7.14
N ALA A 191 5.35 15.78 -6.86
CA ALA A 191 4.74 14.91 -7.87
C ALA A 191 4.07 15.69 -9.01
N GLU A 192 3.67 16.94 -8.77
CA GLU A 192 2.98 17.79 -9.72
C GLU A 192 3.92 18.70 -10.52
N CYS A 193 5.24 18.67 -10.26
CA CYS A 193 6.15 19.49 -11.05
C CYS A 193 6.31 18.93 -12.48
N ASP A 194 6.51 19.84 -13.44
CA ASP A 194 6.54 19.51 -14.87
C ASP A 194 7.49 18.33 -15.18
N ASP A 195 8.67 18.30 -14.56
CA ASP A 195 9.69 17.26 -14.78
C ASP A 195 9.22 15.85 -14.36
N VAL A 196 8.43 15.74 -13.28
CA VAL A 196 7.87 14.45 -12.83
C VAL A 196 6.71 14.04 -13.73
N VAL A 197 5.82 14.99 -14.05
CA VAL A 197 4.67 14.73 -14.92
C VAL A 197 5.13 14.30 -16.32
N GLU A 198 6.06 15.02 -16.93
CA GLU A 198 6.63 14.67 -18.24
C GLU A 198 7.30 13.28 -18.23
N ALA A 199 8.03 12.95 -17.16
CA ALA A 199 8.67 11.64 -17.02
C ALA A 199 7.63 10.51 -16.86
N ALA A 200 6.51 10.75 -16.17
CA ALA A 200 5.43 9.77 -16.02
C ALA A 200 4.65 9.56 -17.33
N GLU A 201 4.42 10.63 -18.10
CA GLU A 201 3.74 10.57 -19.40
C GLU A 201 4.59 9.88 -20.48
N ALA A 202 5.89 10.14 -20.48
CA ALA A 202 6.83 9.58 -21.45
C ALA A 202 8.13 9.10 -20.78
N PRO A 203 8.11 7.93 -20.08
CA PRO A 203 9.29 7.40 -19.40
C PRO A 203 10.48 7.23 -20.35
N GLY A 204 11.67 7.66 -19.89
CA GLY A 204 12.88 7.63 -20.69
C GLY A 204 14.01 8.51 -20.14
N GLY A 205 14.99 8.83 -20.98
CA GLY A 205 16.13 9.66 -20.56
C GLY A 205 17.12 8.92 -19.66
N GLU A 206 17.53 9.56 -18.56
CA GLU A 206 18.54 9.05 -17.63
C GLU A 206 18.05 9.12 -16.17
N GLY A 207 18.62 8.25 -15.32
CA GLY A 207 18.29 8.20 -13.89
C GLY A 207 16.84 7.82 -13.62
N TRP A 208 16.23 8.45 -12.62
CA TRP A 208 14.85 8.17 -12.20
C TRP A 208 13.81 8.43 -13.30
N ARG A 209 14.11 9.26 -14.32
CA ARG A 209 13.17 9.56 -15.42
C ARG A 209 12.85 8.35 -16.29
N VAL A 210 13.74 7.35 -16.30
CA VAL A 210 13.49 6.05 -16.95
C VAL A 210 12.32 5.33 -16.27
N TYR A 211 12.07 5.65 -14.99
CA TYR A 211 11.05 5.08 -14.11
C TYR A 211 10.03 6.15 -13.70
N GLY A 212 9.65 7.04 -14.63
CA GLY A 212 8.83 8.21 -14.31
C GLY A 212 7.45 7.88 -13.71
N ILE A 213 6.83 6.77 -14.14
CA ILE A 213 5.57 6.29 -13.57
C ILE A 213 5.77 5.83 -12.12
N GLU A 214 6.83 5.04 -11.87
CA GLU A 214 7.19 4.60 -10.53
C GLU A 214 7.54 5.78 -9.63
N ALA A 215 8.30 6.76 -10.14
CA ALA A 215 8.66 7.98 -9.42
C ALA A 215 7.43 8.77 -8.98
N PHE A 216 6.50 9.06 -9.90
CA PHE A 216 5.24 9.72 -9.59
C PHE A 216 4.48 8.99 -8.48
N CYS A 217 4.29 7.67 -8.63
CA CYS A 217 3.55 6.86 -7.67
C CYS A 217 4.26 6.76 -6.30
N LEU A 218 5.60 6.68 -6.29
CA LEU A 218 6.40 6.66 -5.06
C LEU A 218 6.24 7.96 -4.28
N ILE A 219 6.27 9.12 -4.95
CA ILE A 219 6.06 10.42 -4.28
C ILE A 219 4.69 10.44 -3.60
N ARG A 220 3.62 10.04 -4.32
CA ARG A 220 2.26 10.01 -3.74
C ARG A 220 2.12 9.07 -2.56
N LEU A 221 2.72 7.89 -2.63
CA LEU A 221 2.72 6.93 -1.52
C LEU A 221 3.50 7.48 -0.33
N ILE A 222 4.67 8.09 -0.55
CA ILE A 222 5.49 8.70 0.50
C ILE A 222 4.73 9.82 1.21
N GLU A 223 4.11 10.72 0.46
CA GLU A 223 3.32 11.84 0.99
C GLU A 223 2.10 11.34 1.76
N GLY A 224 1.35 10.38 1.20
CA GLY A 224 0.20 9.75 1.87
C GLY A 224 0.60 9.04 3.15
N CYS A 225 1.72 8.32 3.17
CA CYS A 225 2.22 7.69 4.38
C CYS A 225 2.61 8.72 5.44
N ARG A 226 3.29 9.81 5.05
CA ARG A 226 3.64 10.90 5.96
C ARG A 226 2.40 11.57 6.54
N ALA A 227 1.38 11.83 5.74
CA ALA A 227 0.09 12.36 6.20
C ALA A 227 -0.59 11.40 7.18
N SER A 228 -0.65 10.10 6.85
CA SER A 228 -1.20 9.06 7.72
C SER A 228 -0.52 9.05 9.09
N ILE A 229 0.81 9.04 9.12
CA ILE A 229 1.60 9.02 10.36
C ILE A 229 1.41 10.32 11.16
N LEU A 230 1.46 11.47 10.50
CA LEU A 230 1.35 12.78 11.14
C LEU A 230 -0.03 12.98 11.80
N HIS A 231 -1.09 12.64 11.07
CA HIS A 231 -2.48 12.88 11.51
C HIS A 231 -3.12 11.67 12.19
N ARG A 232 -2.41 10.54 12.27
CA ARG A 232 -2.89 9.27 12.85
C ARG A 232 -4.14 8.72 12.16
N GLY A 233 -4.38 9.11 10.90
CA GLY A 233 -5.41 8.53 10.05
C GLY A 233 -4.86 7.36 9.25
N ALA A 234 -5.70 6.37 8.95
CA ALA A 234 -5.31 5.31 8.03
C ALA A 234 -5.17 5.87 6.60
N LEU A 235 -4.19 5.35 5.86
CA LEU A 235 -4.08 5.56 4.42
C LEU A 235 -4.84 4.42 3.72
N LEU A 236 -5.70 4.75 2.75
CA LEU A 236 -6.42 3.76 1.95
C LEU A 236 -6.43 4.14 0.46
N PHE A 237 -6.79 3.16 -0.36
CA PHE A 237 -7.15 3.37 -1.76
C PHE A 237 -8.64 3.71 -1.90
N THR A 238 -8.96 4.68 -2.76
CA THR A 238 -10.34 5.13 -3.07
C THR A 238 -10.57 5.22 -4.58
#